data_AF-A0A9W8YEM0-F1
#
_entry.id   AF-A0A9W8YEM0-F1
#
_cell.length_a   1.000
_cell.length_b   1.000
_cell.length_c   1.000
_cell.angle_alpha   90.00
_cell.angle_beta   90.00
_cell.angle_gamma   90.00
#
_symmetry.space_group_name_H-M   'P 1'
#
loop_
_entity.id
_entity.type
_entity.pdbx_description
1 polymer ?
#
loop_
_entity_poly.entity_id
_entity_poly.type
_entity_poly.pdbx_seq_one_letter_code
_entity_poly.pdbx_strand_id
1 'polypeptide(L)'
;MDYHDTPPYSGSSTPKPAILNLRATGLNLATPAGLSPASEAYSQQSRTSNISTSLTQAAVDADPQLKRFQQDLLILTSINENETIHWRPWWFEQGRFSERFWTLQNPPNVVTERIPGVYRGRQYYARRMRQEDDPPPLYVKTWDHWRRYCDMYGIPHDFLCEGQIELMRLGLPRDQQGDICATLSHPLYPEPQPPGRGRYILDPKTYVTHLPRKFHSVNHSASDPSDVEVVVIHSDGALKVELRENLFMHPSQWTHFDGYGGYRLDEPQIVDERAPKEQGPGRRWSYLPWTKEQEESCEPFKLDLRPLAKRKSAEAADTMLGPRKKERAGEGIDE
;
A
#
# COMPACT_ATOMS: atom_id res chain seq x y z
N MET A 1 -2.56 -23.16 31.26
CA MET A 1 -3.15 -22.52 30.06
C MET A 1 -2.43 -21.21 29.93
N ASP A 2 -1.41 -21.18 29.09
CA ASP A 2 -0.28 -20.30 29.36
C ASP A 2 -0.37 -19.10 28.43
N TYR A 3 -0.75 -17.96 29.01
CA TYR A 3 -0.92 -16.69 28.33
C TYR A 3 0.45 -16.14 27.90
N HIS A 4 0.94 -16.57 26.75
CA HIS A 4 2.18 -16.06 26.17
C HIS A 4 1.94 -14.94 25.17
N ASP A 5 2.28 -13.73 25.62
CA ASP A 5 3.11 -12.78 24.87
C ASP A 5 2.63 -12.37 23.46
N THR A 6 1.40 -11.85 23.40
CA THR A 6 1.23 -10.65 22.55
C THR A 6 2.10 -9.54 23.15
N PRO A 7 3.03 -8.92 22.40
CA PRO A 7 3.91 -7.88 22.95
C PRO A 7 3.05 -6.75 23.54
N PRO A 8 3.39 -6.23 24.73
CA PRO A 8 2.53 -5.28 25.43
C PRO A 8 2.35 -4.00 24.60
N TYR A 9 1.10 -3.52 24.55
CA TYR A 9 0.74 -2.26 23.89
C TYR A 9 1.52 -1.10 24.52
N SER A 10 2.66 -0.80 23.91
CA SER A 10 3.57 0.27 24.29
C SER A 10 3.13 1.53 23.56
N GLY A 11 2.50 2.43 24.31
CA GLY A 11 2.02 3.71 23.77
C GLY A 11 3.14 4.46 23.04
N SER A 12 2.78 5.11 21.93
CA SER A 12 3.69 5.78 20.99
C SER A 12 4.90 6.45 21.69
N SER A 13 6.09 5.95 21.37
CA SER A 13 7.38 6.52 21.76
C SER A 13 7.84 7.63 20.80
N THR A 14 6.97 8.10 19.91
CA THR A 14 7.23 9.26 19.04
C THR A 14 7.46 10.49 19.92
N PRO A 15 8.51 11.30 19.67
CA PRO A 15 8.77 12.50 20.47
C PRO A 15 7.59 13.47 20.39
N LYS A 16 6.91 13.66 21.53
CA LYS A 16 5.96 14.76 21.72
C LYS A 16 6.75 16.09 21.69
N PRO A 17 6.21 17.17 21.12
CA PRO A 17 6.82 18.49 21.25
C PRO A 17 7.02 18.83 22.74
N ALA A 18 8.19 19.37 23.07
CA ALA A 18 8.77 19.18 24.39
C ALA A 18 7.96 19.78 25.55
N ILE A 19 7.72 18.95 26.56
CA ILE A 19 7.56 19.37 27.96
C ILE A 19 8.59 18.58 28.77
N LEU A 20 9.33 19.28 29.63
CA LEU A 20 10.52 18.78 30.32
C LEU A 20 10.20 17.74 31.41
N ASN A 21 11.20 16.87 31.63
CA ASN A 21 11.41 16.02 32.81
C ASN A 21 10.42 14.89 33.10
N LEU A 22 10.93 13.65 33.12
CA LEU A 22 10.99 12.90 34.38
C LEU A 22 12.21 11.96 34.43
N ARG A 23 12.60 11.51 35.63
CA ARG A 23 13.78 10.66 35.85
C ARG A 23 13.54 9.22 35.40
N ALA A 24 14.60 8.57 34.94
CA ALA A 24 14.61 7.12 34.76
C ALA A 24 14.72 6.39 36.11
N THR A 25 13.95 5.31 36.27
CA THR A 25 14.17 4.23 37.24
C THR A 25 14.23 2.92 36.47
N GLY A 26 15.34 2.19 36.59
CA GLY A 26 15.60 1.01 35.77
C GLY A 26 14.73 -0.20 36.13
N LEU A 27 14.26 -0.91 35.11
CA LEU A 27 13.73 -2.27 35.24
C LEU A 27 14.58 -3.19 34.37
N ASN A 28 15.22 -4.18 35.02
CA ASN A 28 16.00 -5.21 34.32
C ASN A 28 15.04 -6.25 33.75
N LEU A 29 14.66 -6.12 32.48
CA LEU A 29 13.92 -7.15 31.77
C LEU A 29 14.87 -8.30 31.39
N ALA A 30 14.53 -9.52 31.79
CA ALA A 30 15.39 -10.68 31.57
C ALA A 30 15.40 -11.11 30.09
N THR A 31 16.59 -11.33 29.53
CA THR A 31 16.77 -11.81 28.15
C THR A 31 16.34 -13.28 28.03
N PRO A 32 15.43 -13.64 27.09
CA PRO A 32 15.14 -15.05 26.79
C PRO A 32 16.39 -15.79 26.30
N ALA A 33 16.54 -17.05 26.69
CA ALA A 33 17.61 -17.91 26.19
C ALA A 33 17.43 -18.19 24.69
N GLY A 34 18.51 -18.11 23.91
CA GLY A 34 18.45 -18.15 22.45
C GLY A 34 18.24 -19.56 21.88
N LEU A 35 17.46 -19.65 20.80
CA LEU A 35 17.45 -20.81 19.91
C LEU A 35 18.76 -20.84 19.12
N SER A 36 19.48 -21.96 19.14
CA SER A 36 20.68 -22.13 18.29
C SER A 36 20.29 -22.20 16.81
N PRO A 37 20.94 -21.44 15.91
CA PRO A 37 20.71 -21.58 14.48
C PRO A 37 21.32 -22.90 13.99
N ALA A 38 20.51 -23.72 13.29
CA ALA A 38 21.04 -24.82 12.51
C ALA A 38 21.79 -24.26 11.31
N SER A 39 23.08 -24.59 11.18
CA SER A 39 23.97 -24.05 10.16
C SER A 39 23.79 -24.76 8.82
N GLU A 40 22.78 -24.37 8.04
CA GLU A 40 22.73 -24.67 6.61
C GLU A 40 23.30 -23.50 5.79
N ALA A 41 24.13 -23.84 4.80
CA ALA A 41 24.89 -22.86 4.01
C ALA A 41 24.02 -22.21 2.93
N TYR A 42 23.13 -21.31 3.35
CA TYR A 42 22.39 -20.45 2.44
C TYR A 42 23.34 -19.46 1.75
N SER A 43 23.75 -19.82 0.52
CA SER A 43 24.30 -18.87 -0.45
C SER A 43 23.21 -17.89 -0.90
N GLN A 44 22.78 -17.02 0.01
CA GLN A 44 22.05 -15.81 -0.35
C GLN A 44 22.99 -14.97 -1.22
N GLN A 45 22.80 -15.06 -2.54
CA GLN A 45 23.21 -13.98 -3.43
C GLN A 45 22.46 -12.74 -2.95
N SER A 46 23.15 -11.89 -2.19
CA SER A 46 22.61 -10.63 -1.71
C SER A 46 22.20 -9.80 -2.93
N ARG A 47 20.89 -9.76 -3.20
CA ARG A 47 20.29 -8.93 -4.25
C ARG A 47 20.20 -7.46 -3.83
N THR A 48 21.07 -7.05 -2.90
CA THR A 48 21.61 -5.71 -2.82
C THR A 48 22.32 -5.38 -4.13
N SER A 49 21.54 -4.98 -5.14
CA SER A 49 22.05 -4.15 -6.23
C SER A 49 22.89 -3.05 -5.61
N ASN A 50 24.13 -2.87 -6.05
CA ASN A 50 25.00 -1.82 -5.51
C ASN A 50 24.37 -0.46 -5.84
N ILE A 51 23.62 0.10 -4.88
CA ILE A 51 22.97 1.40 -5.03
C ILE A 51 24.09 2.43 -5.15
N SER A 52 24.25 2.99 -6.34
CA SER A 52 25.26 4.01 -6.58
C SER A 52 24.94 5.24 -5.77
N THR A 53 25.89 5.75 -4.99
CA THR A 53 25.76 7.01 -4.22
C THR A 53 25.59 8.26 -5.10
N SER A 54 25.63 8.08 -6.43
CA SER A 54 25.35 9.09 -7.46
C SER A 54 23.96 8.97 -8.12
N LEU A 55 23.06 8.16 -7.54
CA LEU A 55 21.73 7.90 -8.12
C LEU A 55 20.83 9.15 -8.11
N THR A 56 20.04 9.33 -9.18
CA THR A 56 19.07 10.44 -9.32
C THR A 56 17.65 9.90 -9.49
N GLN A 57 16.63 10.67 -9.10
CA GLN A 57 15.25 10.20 -9.18
C GLN A 57 14.83 9.85 -10.62
N ALA A 58 15.35 10.56 -11.62
CA ALA A 58 15.12 10.23 -13.03
C ALA A 58 15.71 8.85 -13.43
N ALA A 59 16.81 8.42 -12.81
CA ALA A 59 17.36 7.07 -13.00
C ALA A 59 16.53 6.00 -12.26
N VAL A 60 15.97 6.35 -11.09
CA VAL A 60 15.01 5.47 -10.38
C VAL A 60 13.74 5.29 -11.20
N ASP A 61 13.14 6.38 -11.70
CA ASP A 61 11.91 6.36 -12.49
C ASP A 61 12.06 5.65 -13.84
N ALA A 62 13.29 5.53 -14.36
CA ALA A 62 13.62 4.77 -15.57
C ALA A 62 13.79 3.26 -15.36
N ASP A 63 13.99 2.79 -14.13
CA ASP A 63 14.07 1.37 -13.76
C ASP A 63 12.88 0.96 -12.89
N PRO A 64 11.88 0.22 -13.44
CA PRO A 64 10.73 -0.23 -12.69
C PRO A 64 11.04 -1.08 -11.45
N GLN A 65 12.16 -1.81 -11.41
CA GLN A 65 12.55 -2.60 -10.24
C GLN A 65 13.15 -1.72 -9.14
N LEU A 66 13.95 -0.72 -9.52
CA LEU A 66 14.54 0.23 -8.57
C LEU A 66 13.48 1.20 -8.02
N LYS A 67 12.56 1.67 -8.87
CA LYS A 67 11.36 2.42 -8.47
C LYS A 67 10.52 1.63 -7.49
N ARG A 68 10.25 0.34 -7.80
CA ARG A 68 9.51 -0.58 -6.93
C ARG A 68 10.17 -0.70 -5.55
N PHE A 69 11.48 -0.92 -5.54
CA PHE A 69 12.26 -1.06 -4.31
C PHE A 69 12.26 0.23 -3.47
N GLN A 70 12.35 1.40 -4.11
CA GLN A 70 12.17 2.70 -3.46
C GLN A 70 10.77 2.86 -2.83
N GLN A 71 9.70 2.47 -3.55
CA GLN A 71 8.33 2.52 -3.04
C GLN A 71 8.14 1.60 -1.82
N ASP A 72 8.64 0.35 -1.89
CA ASP A 72 8.60 -0.59 -0.76
C ASP A 72 9.31 0.00 0.48
N LEU A 73 10.50 0.60 0.30
CA LEU A 73 11.24 1.27 1.39
C LEU A 73 10.48 2.47 1.98
N LEU A 74 9.94 3.35 1.13
CA LEU A 74 9.14 4.51 1.56
C LEU A 74 7.88 4.10 2.34
N ILE A 75 7.22 3.00 1.93
CA ILE A 75 6.03 2.50 2.61
C ILE A 75 6.37 1.93 3.97
N LEU A 76 7.38 1.05 4.06
CA LEU A 76 7.84 0.53 5.37
C LEU A 76 8.18 1.70 6.30
N THR A 77 9.03 2.61 5.85
CA THR A 77 9.51 3.71 6.70
C THR A 77 8.46 4.78 7.01
N SER A 78 7.34 4.84 6.28
CA SER A 78 6.19 5.68 6.63
C SER A 78 5.48 5.26 7.93
N ILE A 79 5.68 4.02 8.37
CA ILE A 79 5.08 3.39 9.55
C ILE A 79 5.96 3.62 10.80
N ASN A 80 5.36 3.68 12.00
CA ASN A 80 6.12 3.82 13.25
C ASN A 80 6.97 2.57 13.54
N GLU A 81 8.10 2.77 14.22
CA GLU A 81 9.10 1.75 14.52
C GLU A 81 8.58 0.55 15.36
N ASN A 82 7.51 0.76 16.15
CA ASN A 82 6.89 -0.28 16.98
C ASN A 82 5.57 -0.86 16.42
N GLU A 83 5.21 -0.56 15.17
CA GLU A 83 3.99 -1.09 14.55
C GLU A 83 4.19 -2.48 13.91
N THR A 84 3.29 -3.40 14.22
CA THR A 84 3.35 -4.83 13.84
C THR A 84 2.65 -5.14 12.51
N ILE A 85 3.43 -5.26 11.44
CA ILE A 85 3.09 -5.41 10.02
C ILE A 85 2.67 -6.86 9.66
N HIS A 86 1.71 -6.99 8.73
CA HIS A 86 1.21 -8.23 8.13
C HIS A 86 1.81 -8.52 6.74
N TRP A 87 1.93 -7.49 5.88
CA TRP A 87 2.45 -7.61 4.50
C TRP A 87 4.00 -7.69 4.50
N ARG A 88 4.63 -8.15 3.41
CA ARG A 88 6.11 -8.28 3.29
C ARG A 88 6.67 -7.98 1.89
N PRO A 89 7.86 -7.36 1.79
CA PRO A 89 8.60 -7.20 0.54
C PRO A 89 8.83 -8.52 -0.17
N TRP A 90 8.56 -8.58 -1.48
CA TRP A 90 8.87 -9.78 -2.29
C TRP A 90 10.38 -10.09 -2.31
N TRP A 91 11.20 -9.08 -2.01
CA TRP A 91 12.65 -9.15 -1.86
C TRP A 91 13.13 -9.42 -0.42
N PHE A 92 12.22 -9.49 0.58
CA PHE A 92 12.50 -10.15 1.85
C PHE A 92 12.42 -11.67 1.68
N GLU A 93 13.07 -12.41 2.58
CA GLU A 93 12.86 -13.85 2.68
C GLU A 93 11.41 -14.15 3.08
N GLN A 94 10.65 -14.78 2.17
CA GLN A 94 9.27 -15.19 2.46
C GLN A 94 9.26 -16.38 3.41
N GLY A 95 9.77 -17.53 2.97
CA GLY A 95 10.04 -18.72 3.78
C GLY A 95 8.95 -19.05 4.81
N ARG A 96 9.37 -19.16 6.07
CA ARG A 96 8.52 -19.41 7.26
C ARG A 96 8.02 -18.13 7.94
N PHE A 97 8.25 -16.96 7.33
CA PHE A 97 8.11 -15.65 7.95
C PHE A 97 7.07 -14.75 7.27
N SER A 98 6.76 -15.00 5.99
CA SER A 98 5.70 -14.34 5.21
C SER A 98 4.34 -14.37 5.88
N GLU A 99 4.02 -15.47 6.57
CA GLU A 99 2.75 -15.65 7.27
C GLU A 99 2.71 -14.98 8.64
N ARG A 100 3.87 -14.53 9.16
CA ARG A 100 4.03 -14.03 10.53
C ARG A 100 4.03 -12.52 10.58
N PHE A 101 3.33 -12.01 11.58
CA PHE A 101 3.46 -10.63 12.02
C PHE A 101 4.92 -10.31 12.39
N TRP A 102 5.36 -9.11 12.04
CA TRP A 102 6.70 -8.61 12.34
C TRP A 102 6.65 -7.12 12.64
N THR A 103 7.61 -6.57 13.37
CA THR A 103 7.65 -5.13 13.69
C THR A 103 8.72 -4.44 12.84
N LEU A 104 8.72 -3.10 12.73
CA LEU A 104 9.71 -2.37 11.93
C LEU A 104 10.75 -1.62 12.78
N GLN A 105 11.54 -2.37 13.55
CA GLN A 105 12.66 -1.82 14.31
C GLN A 105 13.75 -1.24 13.40
N ASN A 106 14.45 -0.20 13.85
CA ASN A 106 15.62 0.33 13.15
C ASN A 106 16.92 -0.42 13.54
N PRO A 107 17.95 -0.47 12.67
CA PRO A 107 19.30 -0.76 13.10
C PRO A 107 19.86 0.38 13.99
N PRO A 108 20.92 0.14 14.79
CA PRO A 108 21.39 1.09 15.82
C PRO A 108 21.82 2.46 15.27
N ASN A 109 22.28 2.49 14.03
CA ASN A 109 22.77 3.67 13.31
C ASN A 109 21.69 4.41 12.51
N VAL A 110 20.41 4.06 12.67
CA VAL A 110 19.28 4.72 12.03
C VAL A 110 18.35 5.31 13.08
N VAL A 111 17.57 6.33 12.68
CA VAL A 111 16.56 6.98 13.53
C VAL A 111 15.27 7.24 12.76
N THR A 112 14.14 7.13 13.47
CA THR A 112 12.80 7.49 13.00
C THR A 112 12.62 9.01 12.98
N GLU A 113 12.53 9.58 11.78
CA GLU A 113 12.32 11.02 11.56
C GLU A 113 10.87 11.28 11.16
N ARG A 114 10.24 12.33 11.70
CA ARG A 114 8.88 12.73 11.29
C ARG A 114 8.96 13.66 10.09
N ILE A 115 8.26 13.32 9.00
CA ILE A 115 8.13 14.16 7.82
C ILE A 115 7.28 15.40 8.18
N PRO A 116 7.56 16.59 7.62
CA PRO A 116 6.63 17.72 7.64
C PRO A 116 5.22 17.30 7.20
N GLY A 117 4.18 17.88 7.81
CA GLY A 117 2.82 17.41 7.59
C GLY A 117 1.78 18.45 7.95
N VAL A 118 0.62 18.35 7.30
CA VAL A 118 -0.50 19.28 7.49
C VAL A 118 -0.92 19.30 8.96
N TYR A 119 -1.09 20.50 9.53
CA TYR A 119 -1.60 20.67 10.89
C TYR A 119 -2.97 19.97 11.00
N ARG A 120 -3.09 19.01 11.95
CA ARG A 120 -4.24 18.10 12.17
C ARG A 120 -4.37 16.88 11.23
N GLY A 121 -3.39 16.59 10.37
CA GLY A 121 -3.37 15.37 9.55
C GLY A 121 -2.84 14.11 10.28
N ARG A 122 -2.90 12.95 9.61
CA ARG A 122 -2.12 11.75 9.96
C ARG A 122 -0.62 12.11 9.93
N GLN A 123 0.15 11.59 10.88
CA GLN A 123 1.61 11.80 10.91
C GLN A 123 2.31 10.73 10.08
N TYR A 124 3.31 11.13 9.31
CA TYR A 124 4.12 10.25 8.47
C TYR A 124 5.59 10.35 8.88
N TYR A 125 6.31 9.27 8.65
CA TYR A 125 7.70 9.13 9.06
C TYR A 125 8.59 8.80 7.86
N ALA A 126 9.87 9.04 8.02
CA ALA A 126 10.94 8.54 7.18
C ALA A 126 12.00 7.91 8.11
N ARG A 127 13.11 7.50 7.52
CA ARG A 127 14.33 7.20 8.27
C ARG A 127 15.47 8.12 7.83
N ARG A 128 16.50 8.21 8.65
CA ARG A 128 17.82 8.72 8.26
C ARG A 128 18.91 8.05 9.06
N MET A 129 20.14 8.19 8.59
CA MET A 129 21.32 7.88 9.37
C MET A 129 21.36 8.73 10.64
N ARG A 130 21.88 8.12 11.71
CA ARG A 130 22.06 8.71 13.03
C ARG A 130 23.17 9.77 12.98
N GLN A 131 22.92 10.89 13.62
CA GLN A 131 23.87 11.97 13.89
C GLN A 131 24.31 11.91 15.37
N GLU A 132 25.38 12.62 15.73
CA GLU A 132 25.98 12.54 17.07
C GLU A 132 25.03 13.02 18.18
N ASP A 133 24.18 14.01 17.89
CA ASP A 133 23.18 14.57 18.83
C ASP A 133 21.88 13.73 18.96
N ASP A 134 21.70 12.66 18.18
CA ASP A 134 20.44 11.89 18.20
C ASP A 134 20.28 11.04 19.47
N PRO A 135 19.09 10.99 20.09
CA PRO A 135 18.84 10.18 21.28
C PRO A 135 19.08 8.69 21.00
N PRO A 136 19.77 7.95 21.90
CA PRO A 136 20.22 6.59 21.64
C PRO A 136 19.05 5.62 21.38
N PRO A 137 19.27 4.56 20.56
CA PRO A 137 18.21 3.64 20.18
C PRO A 137 17.56 2.95 21.38
N LEU A 138 16.22 2.90 21.40
CA LEU A 138 15.45 2.38 22.53
C LEU A 138 15.47 0.84 22.60
N TYR A 139 15.34 0.19 21.43
CA TYR A 139 15.18 -1.26 21.32
C TYR A 139 16.47 -1.95 20.82
N VAL A 140 16.86 -1.71 19.55
CA VAL A 140 18.03 -2.34 18.92
C VAL A 140 19.29 -1.50 19.21
N LYS A 141 20.01 -1.86 20.27
CA LYS A 141 21.14 -1.06 20.78
C LYS A 141 22.50 -1.39 20.19
N THR A 142 22.66 -2.56 19.57
CA THR A 142 23.94 -3.04 19.01
C THR A 142 23.71 -3.81 17.71
N TRP A 143 24.76 -3.95 16.91
CA TRP A 143 24.70 -4.75 15.67
C TRP A 143 24.43 -6.24 15.94
N ASP A 144 24.77 -6.76 17.12
CA ASP A 144 24.39 -8.12 17.52
C ASP A 144 22.91 -8.24 17.88
N HIS A 145 22.30 -7.19 18.43
CA HIS A 145 20.84 -7.14 18.59
C HIS A 145 20.16 -7.06 17.22
N TRP A 146 20.72 -6.33 16.26
CA TRP A 146 20.19 -6.23 14.90
C TRP A 146 20.25 -7.56 14.15
N ARG A 147 21.41 -8.24 14.14
CA ARG A 147 21.55 -9.57 13.52
C ARG A 147 20.51 -10.56 14.08
N ARG A 148 20.41 -10.68 15.41
CA ARG A 148 19.41 -11.55 16.06
C ARG A 148 17.97 -11.17 15.73
N TYR A 149 17.69 -9.87 15.56
CA TYR A 149 16.37 -9.38 15.15
C TYR A 149 16.05 -9.81 13.71
N CYS A 150 17.00 -9.61 12.79
CA CYS A 150 16.90 -10.07 11.41
C CYS A 150 16.70 -11.59 11.31
N ASP A 151 17.47 -12.38 12.05
CA ASP A 151 17.39 -13.84 12.10
C ASP A 151 16.04 -14.34 12.66
N MET A 152 15.50 -13.63 13.66
CA MET A 152 14.22 -13.97 14.31
C MET A 152 13.01 -13.67 13.42
N TYR A 153 13.08 -12.63 12.60
CA TYR A 153 11.95 -12.16 11.79
C TYR A 153 12.11 -12.38 10.27
N GLY A 154 13.24 -12.89 9.77
CA GLY A 154 13.46 -13.08 8.33
C GLY A 154 13.57 -11.74 7.58
N ILE A 155 14.42 -10.85 8.09
CA ILE A 155 14.68 -9.52 7.52
C ILE A 155 16.13 -9.50 7.00
N PRO A 156 16.43 -8.89 5.84
CA PRO A 156 17.81 -8.75 5.37
C PRO A 156 18.71 -8.05 6.42
N HIS A 157 19.93 -8.53 6.61
CA HIS A 157 20.86 -7.96 7.62
C HIS A 157 21.29 -6.53 7.27
N ASP A 158 21.30 -6.19 5.98
CA ASP A 158 21.58 -4.88 5.39
C ASP A 158 20.35 -3.96 5.31
N PHE A 159 19.17 -4.40 5.78
CA PHE A 159 17.95 -3.59 5.70
C PHE A 159 18.13 -2.25 6.42
N LEU A 160 17.76 -1.15 5.75
CA LEU A 160 18.03 0.24 6.17
C LEU A 160 19.53 0.60 6.25
N CYS A 161 20.38 -0.05 5.45
CA CYS A 161 21.74 0.45 5.16
C CYS A 161 21.72 1.81 4.45
N GLU A 162 22.86 2.48 4.44
CA GLU A 162 23.04 3.87 3.95
C GLU A 162 22.47 4.09 2.54
N GLY A 163 22.80 3.25 1.56
CA GLY A 163 22.25 3.36 0.19
C GLY A 163 20.73 3.15 0.11
N GLN A 164 20.13 2.34 0.99
CA GLN A 164 18.66 2.21 1.06
C GLN A 164 18.02 3.47 1.66
N ILE A 165 18.67 4.06 2.67
CA ILE A 165 18.25 5.35 3.27
C ILE A 165 18.38 6.48 2.24
N GLU A 166 19.45 6.55 1.45
CA GLU A 166 19.62 7.52 0.36
C GLU A 166 18.54 7.34 -0.72
N LEU A 167 18.36 6.12 -1.24
CA LEU A 167 17.34 5.82 -2.24
C LEU A 167 15.93 6.19 -1.77
N MET A 168 15.59 5.88 -0.52
CA MET A 168 14.32 6.27 0.08
C MET A 168 14.20 7.80 0.18
N ARG A 169 15.23 8.51 0.69
CA ARG A 169 15.20 9.98 0.82
C ARG A 169 15.14 10.69 -0.53
N LEU A 170 15.60 10.07 -1.62
CA LEU A 170 15.52 10.57 -2.98
C LEU A 170 14.06 10.65 -3.49
N GLY A 171 13.21 9.69 -3.10
CA GLY A 171 11.79 9.60 -3.49
C GLY A 171 10.80 10.27 -2.53
N LEU A 172 11.27 10.95 -1.47
CA LEU A 172 10.42 11.77 -0.61
C LEU A 172 9.95 13.03 -1.37
N PRO A 173 8.69 13.50 -1.15
CA PRO A 173 8.22 14.76 -1.73
C PRO A 173 9.13 15.94 -1.38
N ARG A 174 9.43 16.77 -2.38
CA ARG A 174 10.26 17.97 -2.24
C ARG A 174 9.58 19.19 -2.86
N ASP A 175 9.94 20.37 -2.37
CA ASP A 175 9.53 21.65 -2.94
C ASP A 175 10.47 22.13 -4.06
N GLN A 176 10.33 23.41 -4.46
CA GLN A 176 11.15 24.02 -5.52
C GLN A 176 12.59 24.35 -5.07
N GLN A 177 12.84 24.34 -3.77
CA GLN A 177 14.13 24.58 -3.13
C GLN A 177 14.90 23.26 -2.95
N GLY A 178 14.17 22.13 -3.00
CA GLY A 178 14.69 20.78 -2.82
C GLY A 178 14.49 20.23 -1.41
N ASP A 179 13.87 21.00 -0.51
CA ASP A 179 13.61 20.61 0.87
C ASP A 179 12.43 19.63 0.96
N ILE A 180 12.47 18.74 1.95
CA ILE A 180 11.45 17.70 2.13
C ILE A 180 10.14 18.37 2.55
N CYS A 181 9.10 18.25 1.71
CA CYS A 181 7.82 18.90 1.91
C CYS A 181 6.76 17.93 2.46
N ALA A 182 5.54 18.43 2.70
CA ALA A 182 4.47 17.62 3.26
C ALA A 182 3.93 16.59 2.24
N THR A 183 3.74 15.35 2.68
CA THR A 183 3.12 14.29 1.88
C THR A 183 1.65 14.61 1.56
N LEU A 184 1.16 14.07 0.44
CA LEU A 184 -0.26 14.15 0.10
C LEU A 184 -1.09 13.40 1.15
N SER A 185 -2.22 13.99 1.55
CA SER A 185 -3.12 13.39 2.56
C SER A 185 -3.97 12.24 2.03
N HIS A 186 -4.10 12.13 0.70
CA HIS A 186 -4.86 11.12 -0.02
C HIS A 186 -4.41 11.10 -1.51
N PRO A 187 -4.61 10.01 -2.26
CA PRO A 187 -5.15 8.73 -1.82
C PRO A 187 -4.25 8.02 -0.81
N LEU A 188 -4.85 7.20 0.04
CA LEU A 188 -4.19 6.30 0.96
C LEU A 188 -4.58 4.85 0.62
N TYR A 189 -3.65 3.94 0.83
CA TYR A 189 -3.73 2.54 0.41
C TYR A 189 -3.67 1.62 1.63
N PRO A 190 -4.63 0.70 1.80
CA PRO A 190 -4.68 -0.16 2.96
C PRO A 190 -3.65 -1.29 2.87
N GLU A 191 -3.15 -1.71 4.03
CA GLU A 191 -2.26 -2.87 4.17
C GLU A 191 -2.94 -4.16 3.66
N PRO A 192 -2.33 -4.90 2.72
CA PRO A 192 -2.93 -6.12 2.20
C PRO A 192 -2.70 -7.30 3.16
N GLN A 193 -3.42 -8.41 2.94
CA GLN A 193 -3.16 -9.65 3.67
C GLN A 193 -1.82 -10.27 3.21
N PRO A 194 -1.20 -11.15 4.01
CA PRO A 194 -0.06 -11.94 3.55
C PRO A 194 -0.39 -12.71 2.26
N PRO A 195 0.58 -12.93 1.34
CA PRO A 195 0.34 -13.61 0.07
C PRO A 195 -0.40 -14.95 0.23
N GLY A 196 -1.47 -15.15 -0.53
CA GLY A 196 -2.32 -16.35 -0.45
C GLY A 196 -3.25 -16.43 0.77
N ARG A 197 -3.13 -15.54 1.76
CA ARG A 197 -3.96 -15.53 2.99
C ARG A 197 -5.28 -14.76 2.83
N GLY A 198 -5.96 -14.98 1.70
CA GLY A 198 -7.34 -14.55 1.46
C GLY A 198 -7.51 -13.07 1.06
N ARG A 199 -8.64 -12.48 1.48
CA ARG A 199 -9.12 -11.13 1.13
C ARG A 199 -10.08 -10.59 2.20
N TYR A 200 -10.27 -9.27 2.30
CA TYR A 200 -11.17 -8.65 3.27
C TYR A 200 -11.97 -7.47 2.72
N ILE A 201 -13.13 -7.20 3.32
CA ILE A 201 -14.04 -6.08 2.99
C ILE A 201 -13.59 -4.81 3.73
N LEU A 202 -13.53 -3.70 3.01
CA LEU A 202 -13.18 -2.39 3.55
C LEU A 202 -14.41 -1.62 4.05
N ASP A 203 -14.24 -0.79 5.09
CA ASP A 203 -15.31 0.10 5.60
C ASP A 203 -15.68 1.19 4.57
N PRO A 204 -16.94 1.32 4.13
CA PRO A 204 -17.38 2.35 3.19
C PRO A 204 -17.04 3.80 3.59
N LYS A 205 -16.91 4.10 4.88
CA LYS A 205 -16.47 5.44 5.36
C LYS A 205 -15.10 5.85 4.81
N THR A 206 -14.25 4.88 4.44
CA THR A 206 -12.92 5.13 3.88
C THR A 206 -12.95 5.36 2.37
N TYR A 207 -14.02 5.02 1.66
CA TYR A 207 -14.05 5.10 0.19
C TYR A 207 -13.85 6.53 -0.28
N VAL A 208 -14.66 7.47 0.22
CA VAL A 208 -14.60 8.91 -0.16
C VAL A 208 -13.38 9.62 0.45
N THR A 209 -12.90 9.16 1.61
CA THR A 209 -11.91 9.88 2.42
C THR A 209 -10.47 9.41 2.25
N HIS A 210 -10.25 8.14 1.87
CA HIS A 210 -8.93 7.53 1.72
C HIS A 210 -8.69 7.06 0.28
N LEU A 211 -9.65 6.42 -0.38
CA LEU A 211 -9.39 5.79 -1.68
C LEU A 211 -9.33 6.78 -2.87
N PRO A 212 -8.71 6.38 -4.00
CA PRO A 212 -8.83 7.08 -5.28
C PRO A 212 -10.30 7.27 -5.72
N ARG A 213 -10.58 8.36 -6.43
CA ARG A 213 -11.94 8.81 -6.80
C ARG A 213 -12.83 7.75 -7.47
N LYS A 214 -12.27 6.78 -8.19
CA LYS A 214 -13.07 5.73 -8.87
C LYS A 214 -13.75 4.75 -7.90
N PHE A 215 -13.35 4.71 -6.63
CA PHE A 215 -14.01 3.95 -5.58
C PHE A 215 -15.08 4.76 -4.81
N HIS A 216 -15.23 6.07 -5.11
CA HIS A 216 -16.17 6.94 -4.38
C HIS A 216 -17.63 6.69 -4.76
N SER A 217 -17.88 6.03 -5.90
CA SER A 217 -19.21 5.74 -6.46
C SER A 217 -19.69 4.29 -6.25
N VAL A 218 -19.03 3.52 -5.39
CA VAL A 218 -19.37 2.10 -5.10
C VAL A 218 -20.72 2.02 -4.38
N ASN A 219 -21.65 1.21 -4.92
CA ASN A 219 -23.04 1.08 -4.46
C ASN A 219 -23.19 0.23 -3.17
N HIS A 220 -22.57 0.70 -2.09
CA HIS A 220 -22.56 0.04 -0.78
C HIS A 220 -23.86 0.22 0.04
N SER A 221 -24.90 0.79 -0.57
CA SER A 221 -26.19 1.08 0.08
C SER A 221 -27.39 0.80 -0.84
N ALA A 222 -27.27 -0.24 -1.67
CA ALA A 222 -28.36 -0.70 -2.54
C ALA A 222 -29.61 -1.10 -1.74
N SER A 223 -30.79 -1.00 -2.37
CA SER A 223 -32.05 -1.41 -1.73
C SER A 223 -32.27 -2.92 -1.75
N ASP A 224 -31.72 -3.62 -2.76
CA ASP A 224 -31.64 -5.08 -2.80
C ASP A 224 -30.26 -5.51 -2.27
N PRO A 225 -30.18 -6.46 -1.30
CA PRO A 225 -28.90 -7.00 -0.82
C PRO A 225 -27.99 -7.60 -1.91
N SER A 226 -28.53 -8.13 -3.02
CA SER A 226 -27.70 -8.66 -4.13
C SER A 226 -26.86 -7.58 -4.80
N ASP A 227 -27.42 -6.37 -4.89
CA ASP A 227 -26.86 -5.24 -5.64
C ASP A 227 -25.85 -4.42 -4.81
N VAL A 228 -25.57 -4.84 -3.57
CA VAL A 228 -24.65 -4.15 -2.67
C VAL A 228 -23.20 -4.42 -3.08
N GLU A 229 -22.53 -3.40 -3.60
CA GLU A 229 -21.11 -3.44 -3.93
C GLU A 229 -20.23 -3.10 -2.72
N VAL A 230 -19.04 -3.71 -2.63
CA VAL A 230 -18.01 -3.37 -1.65
C VAL A 230 -16.62 -3.35 -2.26
N VAL A 231 -15.71 -2.57 -1.66
CA VAL A 231 -14.28 -2.63 -1.99
C VAL A 231 -13.63 -3.75 -1.19
N VAL A 232 -12.97 -4.66 -1.91
CA VAL A 232 -12.30 -5.84 -1.38
C VAL A 232 -10.79 -5.70 -1.58
N ILE A 233 -10.02 -5.89 -0.51
CA ILE A 233 -8.55 -5.95 -0.54
C ILE A 233 -8.16 -7.42 -0.59
N HIS A 234 -7.45 -7.80 -1.64
CA HIS A 234 -6.94 -9.15 -1.84
C HIS A 234 -5.51 -9.31 -1.28
N SER A 235 -5.01 -10.55 -1.17
CA SER A 235 -3.62 -10.85 -0.74
C SER A 235 -2.56 -10.60 -1.83
N ASP A 236 -2.98 -10.41 -3.09
CA ASP A 236 -2.18 -9.77 -4.14
C ASP A 236 -2.13 -8.22 -3.97
N GLY A 237 -2.87 -7.69 -3.00
CA GLY A 237 -3.04 -6.29 -2.68
C GLY A 237 -4.09 -5.56 -3.51
N ALA A 238 -4.62 -6.14 -4.59
CA ALA A 238 -5.58 -5.49 -5.47
C ALA A 238 -6.82 -4.97 -4.72
N LEU A 239 -7.25 -3.76 -5.07
CA LEU A 239 -8.52 -3.17 -4.63
C LEU A 239 -9.56 -3.40 -5.72
N LYS A 240 -10.42 -4.40 -5.51
CA LYS A 240 -11.47 -4.80 -6.48
C LYS A 240 -12.84 -4.39 -5.93
N VAL A 241 -13.74 -3.95 -6.80
CA VAL A 241 -15.16 -3.75 -6.46
C VAL A 241 -15.88 -5.07 -6.74
N GLU A 242 -16.60 -5.60 -5.76
CA GLU A 242 -17.29 -6.88 -5.86
C GLU A 242 -18.66 -6.84 -5.17
N LEU A 243 -19.59 -7.68 -5.63
CA LEU A 243 -20.89 -7.86 -4.97
C LEU A 243 -20.70 -8.54 -3.60
N ARG A 244 -21.31 -7.96 -2.56
CA ARG A 244 -21.14 -8.34 -1.15
C ARG A 244 -21.62 -9.76 -0.85
N GLU A 245 -22.69 -10.20 -1.49
CA GLU A 245 -23.24 -11.57 -1.42
C GLU A 245 -22.18 -12.65 -1.68
N ASN A 246 -21.39 -12.50 -2.76
CA ASN A 246 -20.38 -13.46 -3.19
C ASN A 246 -19.20 -13.62 -2.21
N LEU A 247 -19.17 -12.82 -1.13
CA LEU A 247 -18.14 -12.86 -0.10
C LEU A 247 -18.59 -13.63 1.15
N PHE A 248 -19.89 -13.82 1.40
CA PHE A 248 -20.39 -14.47 2.62
C PHE A 248 -20.30 -16.00 2.60
N MET A 249 -19.97 -16.61 1.46
CA MET A 249 -19.85 -18.07 1.29
C MET A 249 -18.57 -18.67 1.90
N HIS A 250 -17.69 -17.89 2.55
CA HIS A 250 -16.49 -18.38 3.23
C HIS A 250 -16.42 -17.92 4.69
N PRO A 251 -16.01 -18.80 5.62
CA PRO A 251 -16.00 -18.53 7.06
C PRO A 251 -14.88 -17.59 7.53
N SER A 252 -14.10 -16.98 6.62
CA SER A 252 -12.88 -16.22 6.94
C SER A 252 -12.85 -14.78 6.38
N GLN A 253 -13.96 -14.04 6.56
CA GLN A 253 -14.02 -12.60 6.22
C GLN A 253 -13.25 -11.68 7.20
N TRP A 254 -12.93 -12.17 8.40
CA TRP A 254 -12.35 -11.38 9.48
C TRP A 254 -10.80 -11.44 9.44
N THR A 255 -10.14 -10.70 10.34
CA THR A 255 -8.67 -10.74 10.52
C THR A 255 -8.23 -11.99 11.27
N HIS A 256 -8.33 -13.14 10.59
CA HIS A 256 -8.09 -14.48 11.14
C HIS A 256 -6.64 -14.78 11.55
N PHE A 257 -5.74 -13.80 11.71
CA PHE A 257 -4.33 -14.07 12.02
C PHE A 257 -3.95 -13.62 13.42
N ASP A 258 -3.54 -14.57 14.25
CA ASP A 258 -2.77 -14.30 15.46
C ASP A 258 -1.34 -13.82 15.11
N GLY A 259 -0.61 -13.34 16.11
CA GLY A 259 0.75 -12.81 15.96
C GLY A 259 1.79 -13.78 15.36
N TYR A 260 1.44 -15.05 15.15
CA TYR A 260 2.30 -16.09 14.59
C TYR A 260 1.80 -16.61 13.24
N GLY A 261 0.75 -16.01 12.68
CA GLY A 261 0.13 -16.42 11.40
C GLY A 261 -0.88 -17.56 11.53
N GLY A 262 -1.20 -17.98 12.75
CA GLY A 262 -2.20 -19.00 13.06
C GLY A 262 -3.62 -18.45 13.00
N TYR A 263 -4.59 -19.36 12.86
CA TYR A 263 -6.00 -19.01 12.73
C TYR A 263 -6.62 -18.66 14.09
N ARG A 264 -7.13 -17.43 14.24
CA ARG A 264 -8.01 -17.10 15.37
C ARG A 264 -9.39 -17.73 15.18
N LEU A 265 -9.89 -18.32 16.25
CA LEU A 265 -11.31 -18.67 16.41
C LEU A 265 -12.03 -17.41 16.89
N ASP A 266 -12.59 -16.66 15.95
CA ASP A 266 -13.44 -15.51 16.24
C ASP A 266 -14.81 -15.96 16.79
N GLU A 267 -15.58 -15.02 17.35
CA GLU A 267 -16.93 -15.28 17.87
C GLU A 267 -17.87 -15.87 16.79
N PRO A 268 -18.89 -16.67 17.18
CA PRO A 268 -19.76 -17.36 16.24
C PRO A 268 -20.33 -16.44 15.17
N GLN A 269 -20.16 -16.86 13.91
CA GLN A 269 -20.47 -16.10 12.70
C GLN A 269 -21.77 -15.30 12.83
N ILE A 270 -21.67 -13.97 12.87
CA ILE A 270 -22.81 -13.09 12.66
C ILE A 270 -23.26 -13.28 11.21
N VAL A 271 -24.31 -14.08 11.02
CA VAL A 271 -24.89 -14.44 9.71
C VAL A 271 -25.60 -13.24 9.06
N ASP A 272 -25.94 -12.20 9.83
CA ASP A 272 -26.50 -10.96 9.28
C ASP A 272 -25.55 -10.34 8.24
N GLU A 273 -26.02 -10.34 6.98
CA GLU A 273 -25.35 -9.77 5.82
C GLU A 273 -25.24 -8.25 5.91
N ARG A 274 -26.09 -7.61 6.72
CA ARG A 274 -26.11 -6.17 6.98
C ARG A 274 -25.13 -5.75 8.09
N ALA A 275 -24.58 -6.71 8.84
CA ALA A 275 -23.64 -6.43 9.91
C ALA A 275 -22.38 -5.67 9.40
N PRO A 276 -21.98 -4.55 10.05
CA PRO A 276 -20.76 -3.83 9.69
C PRO A 276 -19.50 -4.60 10.10
N LYS A 277 -19.00 -5.45 9.21
CA LYS A 277 -17.72 -6.20 9.36
C LYS A 277 -16.55 -5.30 8.92
N GLU A 278 -16.34 -4.24 9.69
CA GLU A 278 -15.52 -3.08 9.30
C GLU A 278 -14.02 -3.26 9.57
N GLN A 279 -13.27 -3.67 8.55
CA GLN A 279 -11.81 -3.51 8.52
C GLN A 279 -11.44 -2.06 8.14
N GLY A 280 -11.93 -1.11 8.94
CA GLY A 280 -11.90 0.33 8.64
C GLY A 280 -10.63 1.05 9.11
N PRO A 281 -10.74 2.23 9.77
CA PRO A 281 -9.59 3.05 10.18
C PRO A 281 -8.55 2.36 11.09
N GLY A 282 -8.87 1.19 11.66
CA GLY A 282 -7.94 0.35 12.43
C GLY A 282 -6.93 -0.44 11.59
N ARG A 283 -7.13 -0.57 10.27
CA ARG A 283 -6.09 -1.05 9.34
C ARG A 283 -4.98 0.00 9.18
N ARG A 284 -3.81 -0.43 8.69
CA ARG A 284 -2.74 0.50 8.29
C ARG A 284 -2.97 1.02 6.88
N TRP A 285 -2.42 2.21 6.66
CA TRP A 285 -2.60 3.00 5.46
C TRP A 285 -1.31 3.75 5.12
N SER A 286 -0.78 3.53 3.91
CA SER A 286 0.32 4.31 3.31
C SER A 286 -0.22 5.34 2.32
N TYR A 287 0.51 6.43 2.08
CA TYR A 287 0.14 7.41 1.03
C TYR A 287 0.68 7.04 -0.37
N LEU A 288 1.56 6.03 -0.42
CA LEU A 288 2.02 5.42 -1.67
C LEU A 288 1.27 4.10 -1.91
N PRO A 289 0.94 3.77 -3.17
CA PRO A 289 0.32 2.50 -3.53
C PRO A 289 1.26 1.37 -3.17
N TRP A 290 0.76 0.34 -2.48
CA TRP A 290 1.61 -0.76 -2.09
C TRP A 290 1.90 -1.73 -3.24
N THR A 291 1.07 -2.72 -3.56
CA THR A 291 1.45 -3.73 -4.57
C THR A 291 1.34 -3.18 -6.01
N LYS A 292 1.93 -3.86 -7.02
CA LYS A 292 1.78 -3.45 -8.43
C LYS A 292 0.32 -3.53 -8.85
N GLU A 293 -0.36 -4.52 -8.28
CA GLU A 293 -1.78 -4.75 -8.37
C GLU A 293 -2.59 -3.62 -7.70
N GLN A 294 -2.05 -2.91 -6.68
CA GLN A 294 -2.65 -1.66 -6.17
C GLN A 294 -2.49 -0.49 -7.16
N GLU A 295 -1.33 -0.35 -7.81
CA GLU A 295 -1.12 0.67 -8.85
C GLU A 295 -2.09 0.44 -10.03
N GLU A 296 -2.14 -0.78 -10.57
CA GLU A 296 -3.04 -1.20 -11.65
C GLU A 296 -4.51 -1.11 -11.23
N SER A 297 -4.86 -1.57 -10.02
CA SER A 297 -6.21 -1.40 -9.45
C SER A 297 -6.57 0.07 -9.23
N CYS A 298 -5.64 1.02 -9.34
CA CYS A 298 -5.88 2.44 -9.16
C CYS A 298 -5.68 3.29 -10.42
N GLU A 299 -5.23 2.73 -11.55
CA GLU A 299 -5.25 3.43 -12.83
C GLU A 299 -6.68 3.95 -13.16
N PRO A 300 -6.83 5.16 -13.72
CA PRO A 300 -8.10 5.61 -14.26
C PRO A 300 -8.49 4.78 -15.49
N PHE A 301 -9.78 4.49 -15.66
CA PHE A 301 -10.26 3.85 -16.88
C PHE A 301 -9.92 4.71 -18.10
N LYS A 302 -9.01 4.21 -18.94
CA LYS A 302 -8.66 4.80 -20.23
C LYS A 302 -9.84 4.59 -21.18
N LEU A 303 -10.71 5.59 -21.24
CA LEU A 303 -11.80 5.64 -22.21
C LEU A 303 -11.21 5.87 -23.60
N ASP A 304 -10.95 4.78 -24.32
CA ASP A 304 -10.68 4.79 -25.76
C ASP A 304 -11.93 5.25 -26.51
N LEU A 305 -12.13 6.57 -26.52
CA LEU A 305 -13.09 7.26 -27.37
C LEU A 305 -12.69 7.03 -28.82
N ARG A 306 -13.16 5.92 -29.42
CA ARG A 306 -13.02 5.64 -30.85
C ARG A 306 -13.42 6.91 -31.60
N PRO A 307 -12.52 7.51 -32.40
CA PRO A 307 -12.87 8.70 -33.16
C PRO A 307 -14.09 8.36 -34.02
N LEU A 308 -15.15 9.16 -33.90
CA LEU A 308 -16.38 8.98 -34.67
C LEU A 308 -16.07 9.21 -36.16
N ALA A 309 -15.66 8.14 -36.84
CA ALA A 309 -15.34 8.12 -38.25
C ALA A 309 -16.52 8.70 -39.02
N LYS A 310 -16.27 9.78 -39.76
CA LYS A 310 -17.27 10.66 -40.37
C LYS A 310 -18.31 9.84 -41.15
N ARG A 311 -19.48 9.61 -40.55
CA ARG A 311 -20.56 8.82 -41.18
C ARG A 311 -21.14 9.61 -42.35
N LYS A 312 -20.78 9.18 -43.57
CA LYS A 312 -21.46 9.43 -44.85
C LYS A 312 -21.94 10.88 -45.09
N SER A 313 -21.03 11.75 -45.51
CA SER A 313 -21.38 12.88 -46.40
C SER A 313 -21.22 12.46 -47.87
N ALA A 314 -21.90 11.37 -48.26
CA ALA A 314 -21.74 10.71 -49.57
C ALA A 314 -23.05 10.07 -50.08
N GLU A 315 -24.20 10.53 -49.58
CA GLU A 315 -25.53 9.95 -49.83
C GLU A 315 -26.57 11.07 -50.06
N ALA A 316 -26.13 12.14 -50.72
CA ALA A 316 -26.89 13.37 -50.99
C ALA A 316 -26.64 13.92 -52.42
N ALA A 317 -26.19 13.06 -53.34
CA ALA A 317 -25.87 13.42 -54.73
C ALA A 317 -26.69 12.65 -55.78
N ASP A 318 -27.39 11.57 -55.39
CA ASP A 318 -28.07 10.64 -56.30
C ASP A 318 -29.60 10.61 -56.09
N THR A 319 -30.17 11.66 -55.50
CA THR A 319 -31.63 11.75 -55.25
C THR A 319 -32.12 13.20 -55.22
N MET A 320 -31.94 13.94 -56.32
CA MET A 320 -32.71 15.16 -56.65
C MET A 320 -32.40 15.65 -58.08
N LEU A 321 -33.07 15.08 -59.09
CA LEU A 321 -33.68 15.81 -60.21
C LEU A 321 -34.45 14.83 -61.13
N GLY A 322 -35.73 15.12 -61.36
CA GLY A 322 -36.71 14.19 -61.94
C GLY A 322 -36.82 14.19 -63.48
N PRO A 323 -37.84 13.51 -64.02
CA PRO A 323 -37.96 13.25 -65.46
C PRO A 323 -38.30 14.51 -66.28
N ARG A 324 -37.65 14.65 -67.44
CA ARG A 324 -38.01 15.66 -68.45
C ARG A 324 -39.40 15.36 -69.03
N LYS A 325 -40.29 16.35 -68.99
CA LYS A 325 -41.53 16.34 -69.78
C LYS A 325 -41.21 16.31 -71.28
N LYS A 326 -42.10 15.69 -72.06
CA LYS A 326 -42.19 15.94 -73.50
C LYS A 326 -42.90 17.28 -73.72
N GLU A 327 -42.37 18.12 -74.58
CA GLU A 327 -43.13 19.16 -75.28
C GLU A 327 -43.11 18.87 -76.78
N ARG A 328 -44.18 19.28 -77.48
CA ARG A 328 -44.32 19.12 -78.93
C ARG A 328 -44.11 20.46 -79.61
N ALA A 329 -43.30 20.46 -80.66
CA ALA A 329 -43.31 21.46 -81.73
C ALA A 329 -42.99 20.70 -83.04
N GLY A 330 -43.57 21.01 -84.20
CA GLY A 330 -44.68 21.93 -84.48
C GLY A 330 -45.17 21.68 -85.93
N GLU A 331 -46.32 22.23 -86.31
CA GLU A 331 -46.84 22.15 -87.69
C GLU A 331 -46.64 23.48 -88.44
N GLY A 332 -46.34 23.38 -89.74
CA GLY A 332 -46.02 24.45 -90.69
C GLY A 332 -45.31 23.83 -91.92
N ILE A 333 -45.77 23.88 -93.18
CA ILE A 333 -46.66 24.82 -93.92
C ILE A 333 -45.97 26.19 -94.05
N ASP A 334 -45.60 26.72 -95.23
CA ASP A 334 -45.65 26.28 -96.65
C ASP A 334 -44.18 26.11 -97.22
N GLU A 335 -43.84 25.86 -98.50
CA GLU A 335 -44.52 25.81 -99.82
C GLU A 335 -44.13 24.54 -100.61
#